data_AF-A0A135S5M4-F1
#
_entry.id   AF-A0A135S5M4-F1
#
_cell.length_a   1.000
_cell.length_b   1.000
_cell.length_c   1.000
_cell.angle_alpha   90.00
_cell.angle_beta   90.00
_cell.angle_gamma   90.00
#
_symmetry.space_group_name_H-M   'P 1'
#
loop_
_entity.id
_entity.type
_entity.pdbx_description
1 polymer ?
#
loop_
_entity_poly.entity_id
_entity_poly.type
_entity_poly.pdbx_seq_one_letter_code
_entity_poly.pdbx_strand_id
1 'polypeptide(L)'
;MKVAAVLAFAFLAPNAVSAWMCNCRNREQPNIKVALKFCGPGLGHTRCWNSKTNVQACILNNPITQADCDAKYGGKGEWVAECEHYTGPCPPGMTQQ
;
A
#
# COMPACT_ATOMS: atom_id res chain seq x y z
N MET A 1 -19.32 26.48 -39.21
CA MET A 1 -18.74 25.31 -38.51
C MET A 1 -17.24 25.54 -38.36
N LYS A 2 -16.73 25.81 -37.17
CA LYS A 2 -15.28 25.75 -36.88
C LYS A 2 -15.09 25.19 -35.47
N VAL A 3 -15.00 23.87 -35.48
CA VAL A 3 -14.36 22.91 -34.58
C VAL A 3 -13.80 23.50 -33.27
N ALA A 4 -14.39 23.05 -32.17
CA ALA A 4 -13.86 23.17 -30.83
C ALA A 4 -12.53 22.42 -30.73
N ALA A 5 -11.46 23.14 -30.38
CA ALA A 5 -10.24 22.52 -29.88
C ALA A 5 -10.48 22.14 -28.41
N VAL A 6 -11.01 20.94 -28.20
CA VAL A 6 -10.99 20.30 -26.88
C VAL A 6 -9.51 20.06 -26.56
N LEU A 7 -8.96 20.88 -25.66
CA LEU A 7 -7.71 20.59 -24.99
C LEU A 7 -7.90 19.28 -24.23
N ALA A 8 -7.50 18.19 -24.88
CA ALA A 8 -7.39 16.89 -24.26
C ALA A 8 -6.39 17.05 -23.10
N PHE A 9 -6.91 16.98 -21.88
CA PHE A 9 -6.10 16.78 -20.70
C PHE A 9 -5.32 15.49 -20.94
N ALA A 10 -4.03 15.63 -21.22
CA ALA A 10 -3.06 14.57 -21.06
C ALA A 10 -2.99 14.26 -19.56
N PHE A 11 -3.97 13.52 -19.06
CA PHE A 11 -3.79 12.71 -17.87
C PHE A 11 -2.71 11.70 -18.26
N LEU A 12 -1.47 12.07 -17.99
CA LEU A 12 -0.44 11.12 -17.61
C LEU A 12 -0.98 10.44 -16.35
N ALA A 13 -1.93 9.51 -16.52
CA ALA A 13 -2.13 8.48 -15.53
C ALA A 13 -0.77 7.77 -15.49
N PRO A 14 0.02 7.93 -14.43
CA PRO A 14 1.21 7.10 -14.31
C PRO A 14 0.66 5.69 -14.37
N ASN A 15 1.21 4.91 -15.30
CA ASN A 15 0.81 3.54 -15.64
C ASN A 15 0.07 2.90 -14.46
N ALA A 16 -1.18 2.45 -14.66
CA ALA A 16 -1.87 1.62 -13.69
C ALA A 16 -1.09 0.31 -13.53
N VAL A 17 0.07 0.37 -12.88
CA VAL A 17 0.74 -0.76 -12.28
C VAL A 17 -0.31 -1.31 -11.34
N SER A 18 -0.78 -2.52 -11.63
CA SER A 18 -1.61 -3.29 -10.71
C SER A 18 -0.82 -3.41 -9.42
N ALA A 19 -1.10 -2.52 -8.48
CA ALA A 19 -0.42 -2.46 -7.21
C ALA A 19 -1.28 -3.13 -6.13
N TRP A 20 -0.64 -3.38 -4.99
CA TRP A 20 -1.20 -4.07 -3.85
C TRP A 20 -0.94 -3.23 -2.63
N MET A 21 -1.99 -2.90 -1.89
CA MET A 21 -1.84 -2.31 -0.58
C MET A 21 -1.78 -3.44 0.45
N CYS A 22 -0.62 -3.63 1.05
CA CYS A 22 -0.32 -4.74 1.92
C CYS A 22 0.06 -4.29 3.32
N ASN A 23 -0.30 -5.08 4.32
CA ASN A 23 0.16 -4.98 5.69
C ASN A 23 0.19 -6.36 6.35
N CYS A 24 0.83 -6.45 7.51
CA CYS A 24 0.72 -7.57 8.42
C CYS A 24 -0.11 -7.15 9.62
N ARG A 25 -1.24 -7.82 9.85
CA ARG A 25 -2.12 -7.58 10.98
C ARG A 25 -1.75 -8.51 12.13
N ASN A 26 -1.62 -7.98 13.35
CA ASN A 26 -1.42 -8.84 14.52
C ASN A 26 -2.67 -9.70 14.76
N ARG A 27 -2.47 -10.99 15.02
CA ARG A 27 -3.55 -11.97 15.19
C ARG A 27 -4.35 -11.73 16.48
N GLU A 28 -3.66 -11.42 17.58
CA GLU A 28 -4.26 -11.18 18.89
C GLU A 28 -4.81 -9.75 19.03
N GLN A 29 -4.20 -8.80 18.33
CA GLN A 29 -4.57 -7.38 18.32
C GLN A 29 -4.82 -6.90 16.89
N PRO A 30 -6.00 -7.19 16.30
CA PRO A 30 -6.31 -6.90 14.89
C PRO A 30 -6.24 -5.42 14.49
N ASN A 31 -6.25 -4.51 15.46
CA ASN A 31 -6.07 -3.08 15.28
C ASN A 31 -4.61 -2.68 15.00
N ILE A 32 -3.63 -3.55 15.30
CA ILE A 32 -2.21 -3.31 15.04
C ILE A 32 -1.87 -3.86 13.65
N LYS A 33 -1.47 -2.96 12.74
CA LYS A 33 -1.09 -3.28 11.36
C LYS A 33 0.27 -2.66 11.04
N VAL A 34 1.20 -3.49 10.58
CA VAL A 34 2.59 -3.10 10.30
C VAL A 34 2.96 -3.43 8.86
N ALA A 35 3.70 -2.55 8.19
CA ALA A 35 4.11 -2.76 6.80
C ALA A 35 5.49 -2.17 6.45
N LEU A 36 6.08 -1.40 7.38
CA LEU A 36 7.38 -0.73 7.26
C LEU A 36 8.51 -1.61 6.71
N LYS A 37 8.58 -2.90 7.06
CA LYS A 37 9.65 -3.80 6.63
C LYS A 37 9.53 -4.27 5.18
N PHE A 38 8.42 -3.95 4.52
CA PHE A 38 8.20 -4.15 3.08
C PHE A 38 8.27 -2.83 2.30
N CYS A 39 7.98 -1.70 2.96
CA CYS A 39 8.16 -0.36 2.40
C CYS A 39 9.63 0.07 2.47
N GLY A 40 10.46 -0.50 1.60
CA GLY A 40 11.83 -0.02 1.41
C GLY A 40 11.86 1.32 0.66
N PRO A 41 12.95 2.09 0.80
CA PRO A 41 13.21 3.24 -0.07
C PRO A 41 13.47 2.76 -1.50
N GLY A 42 12.75 3.29 -2.48
CA GLY A 42 12.94 2.93 -3.89
C GLY A 42 11.71 3.16 -4.75
N LEU A 43 11.88 3.02 -6.07
CA LEU A 43 10.78 3.09 -7.03
C LEU A 43 9.88 1.84 -6.89
N GLY A 44 8.56 2.04 -6.88
CA GLY A 44 7.58 0.94 -6.82
C GLY A 44 7.07 0.58 -5.42
N HIS A 45 7.41 1.39 -4.41
CA HIS A 45 6.87 1.27 -3.06
C HIS A 45 6.35 2.62 -2.58
N THR A 46 5.19 2.62 -1.93
CA THR A 46 4.66 3.81 -1.26
C THR A 46 4.26 3.44 0.16
N ARG A 47 4.85 4.10 1.16
CA ARG A 47 4.48 3.88 2.55
C ARG A 47 3.28 4.76 2.91
N CYS A 48 2.25 4.12 3.45
CA CYS A 48 1.06 4.78 3.97
C CYS A 48 0.96 4.57 5.47
N TRP A 49 0.84 5.65 6.22
CA TRP A 49 0.79 5.57 7.69
C TRP A 49 -0.32 6.45 8.27
N ASN A 50 -1.21 5.84 9.06
CA ASN A 50 -2.13 6.57 9.92
C ASN A 50 -1.55 6.66 11.33
N SER A 51 -1.09 7.84 11.73
CA SER A 51 -0.52 8.05 13.08
C SER A 51 -1.56 7.99 14.20
N LYS A 52 -2.85 8.20 13.89
CA LYS A 52 -3.93 8.15 14.90
C LYS A 52 -4.27 6.71 15.31
N THR A 53 -4.26 5.80 14.34
CA THR A 53 -4.63 4.39 14.56
C THR A 53 -3.43 3.45 14.59
N ASN A 54 -2.21 3.96 14.38
CA ASN A 54 -0.98 3.19 14.20
C ASN A 54 -1.06 2.14 13.08
N VAL A 55 -1.97 2.31 12.13
CA VAL A 55 -2.08 1.44 10.95
C VAL A 55 -1.04 1.85 9.92
N GLN A 56 -0.24 0.89 9.50
CA GLN A 56 0.71 1.02 8.41
C GLN A 56 0.29 0.13 7.25
N ALA A 57 0.46 0.63 6.03
CA ALA A 57 0.30 -0.13 4.81
C ALA A 57 1.41 0.22 3.82
N CYS A 58 1.69 -0.70 2.92
CA CYS A 58 2.61 -0.51 1.82
C CYS A 58 1.92 -0.75 0.49
N ILE A 59 1.97 0.23 -0.41
CA ILE A 59 1.59 0.01 -1.80
C ILE A 59 2.82 -0.58 -2.50
N LEU A 60 2.67 -1.78 -3.05
CA LEU A 60 3.72 -2.62 -3.65
C LEU A 60 3.27 -3.08 -5.03
N ASN A 61 4.21 -3.44 -5.91
CA ASN A 61 3.87 -4.06 -7.20
C ASN A 61 3.33 -5.50 -7.07
N ASN A 62 3.73 -6.22 -6.02
CA ASN A 62 3.34 -7.61 -5.76
C ASN A 62 2.80 -7.74 -4.33
N PRO A 63 1.87 -8.68 -4.09
CA PRO A 63 1.38 -8.93 -2.74
C PRO A 63 2.46 -9.56 -1.87
N ILE A 64 2.38 -9.34 -0.56
CA ILE A 64 3.16 -10.09 0.43
C ILE A 64 2.44 -11.38 0.81
N THR A 65 3.21 -12.36 1.28
CA THR A 65 2.70 -13.66 1.75
C THR A 65 2.72 -13.74 3.26
N GLN A 66 2.07 -14.78 3.80
CA GLN A 66 2.18 -15.11 5.23
C GLN A 66 3.64 -15.34 5.67
N ALA A 67 4.44 -15.98 4.81
CA ALA A 67 5.85 -16.22 5.09
C ALA A 67 6.65 -14.91 5.19
N ASP A 68 6.28 -13.89 4.42
CA ASP A 68 6.91 -12.57 4.50
C ASP A 68 6.62 -11.89 5.85
N CYS A 69 5.38 -11.98 6.35
CA CYS A 69 5.02 -11.50 7.68
C CYS A 69 5.78 -12.23 8.78
N ASP A 70 5.78 -13.57 8.75
CA ASP A 70 6.49 -14.40 9.72
C ASP A 70 8.01 -14.08 9.72
N ALA A 71 8.61 -13.89 8.54
CA ALA A 71 10.03 -13.60 8.38
C ALA A 71 10.42 -12.19 8.83
N LYS A 72 9.58 -11.18 8.56
CA LYS A 72 9.90 -9.78 8.88
C LYS A 72 9.50 -9.40 10.30
N TYR A 73 8.37 -9.87 10.81
CA TYR A 73 7.81 -9.40 12.08
C TYR A 73 7.89 -10.43 13.21
N GLY A 74 8.36 -11.65 12.93
CA GLY A 74 8.57 -12.71 13.92
C GLY A 74 7.26 -13.42 14.27
N GLY A 75 7.36 -14.51 15.04
CA GLY A 75 6.19 -15.28 15.49
C GLY A 75 5.40 -15.96 14.36
N LYS A 76 5.65 -17.25 14.11
CA LYS A 76 4.92 -17.99 13.06
C LYS A 76 3.41 -17.92 13.30
N GLY A 77 2.68 -17.24 12.43
CA GLY A 77 1.23 -17.04 12.54
C GLY A 77 0.78 -16.00 13.56
N GLU A 78 1.70 -15.20 14.11
CA GLU A 78 1.39 -14.02 14.94
C GLU A 78 0.93 -12.84 14.08
N TRP A 79 1.46 -12.73 12.87
CA TRP A 79 1.21 -11.64 11.94
C TRP A 79 0.56 -12.17 10.67
N VAL A 80 -0.70 -11.82 10.42
CA VAL A 80 -1.46 -12.28 9.25
C VAL A 80 -1.24 -11.32 8.08
N ALA A 81 -0.83 -11.84 6.93
CA ALA A 81 -0.73 -11.05 5.71
C ALA A 81 -2.11 -10.59 5.22
N GLU A 82 -2.26 -9.27 5.03
CA GLU A 82 -3.45 -8.66 4.43
C GLU A 82 -3.02 -7.83 3.22
N CYS A 83 -3.44 -8.24 2.03
CA CYS A 83 -3.21 -7.51 0.79
C CYS A 83 -4.52 -7.33 0.03
N GLU A 84 -4.73 -6.12 -0.46
CA GLU A 84 -5.82 -5.80 -1.37
C GLU A 84 -5.26 -5.19 -2.66
N HIS A 85 -5.88 -5.53 -3.79
CA HIS A 85 -5.59 -4.83 -5.05
C HIS A 85 -5.88 -3.35 -4.86
N TYR A 86 -4.91 -2.51 -5.22
CA TYR A 86 -4.99 -1.09 -4.95
C TYR A 86 -4.38 -0.29 -6.09
N THR A 87 -5.13 0.68 -6.59
CA THR A 87 -4.69 1.62 -7.61
C THR A 87 -5.02 3.02 -7.12
N GLY A 88 -4.05 3.69 -6.48
CA GLY A 88 -4.27 5.01 -5.91
C GLY A 88 -3.11 5.50 -5.06
N PRO A 89 -3.16 6.76 -4.61
CA PRO A 89 -2.27 7.29 -3.58
C PRO A 89 -2.63 6.71 -2.20
N CYS A 90 -1.92 7.08 -1.13
CA CYS A 90 -2.31 6.62 0.20
C CYS A 90 -3.78 6.99 0.54
N PRO A 91 -4.53 6.10 1.21
CA PRO A 91 -5.91 6.37 1.61
C PRO A 91 -6.07 7.65 2.43
N PRO A 92 -7.25 8.31 2.38
CA PRO A 92 -7.52 9.49 3.19
C PRO A 92 -7.23 9.25 4.68
N GLY A 93 -6.53 10.20 5.30
CA GLY A 93 -6.11 10.09 6.71
C GLY A 93 -4.81 9.32 6.94
N MET A 94 -4.15 8.85 5.88
CA MET A 94 -2.78 8.34 5.92
C MET A 94 -1.80 9.36 5.33
N THR A 95 -0.64 9.48 5.95
CA THR A 95 0.50 10.21 5.38
C THR A 95 1.27 9.28 4.43
N GLN A 96 1.64 9.84 3.28
CA GLN A 96 2.56 9.21 2.34
C GLN A 96 3.99 9.58 2.75
N GLN A 97 4.86 8.58 2.92
CA GLN A 97 6.29 8.75 3.21
C GLN A 97 7.16 7.89 2.30
#